data_AF-A0A3D5ZRI8-F1
#
_entry.id   AF-A0A3D5ZRI8-F1
#
_cell.length_a   1.000
_cell.length_b   1.000
_cell.length_c   1.000
_cell.angle_alpha   90.00
_cell.angle_beta   90.00
_cell.angle_gamma   90.00
#
_symmetry.space_group_name_H-M   'P 1'
#
loop_
_entity.id
_entity.type
_entity.pdbx_description
1 polymer ?
#
loop_
_entity_poly.entity_id
_entity_poly.type
_entity_poly.pdbx_seq_one_letter_code
_entity_poly.pdbx_strand_id
1 'polypeptide(L)'
;MDVNAKDFIQQLDLFWGQLFTYNHTLMKRSEDDKQFGLESFTDIMDFYLTSQAQCFIKDFLLQHIGSTGMLLTARCFLEGLALKRMYEKGKISDLQIELLRHQVHIIEYNYYKEFDDIADKILFPEKLEKDKDDAVKFFQEKLSDRYSKKLINDIIRTNKPFLCDPYTNFRKLVGENLGEEYAKIYGLYSQAIHPSVNDFYMNEGVWQTIPEILSLIMEEYKSLPLSQFTFNLYSASIYASDITRRYENLVQQECKILIDISNVFNSFFDKNYTSDTLMSINLLMSEMCTDKLLGLCEQVKSKWKIALDMFSSFYKCYIKYFPHEEHFRLLEEHERVQIKRNLGREFSVDKAYSFYKVLYPNGVNQETFEKSFLTISGYTVDEKGKTKNLTNIVKDFISKFVDPKAEVSFDRSMLLDYVESQMLSHANGYMWYANRGAWGDVNNVIIGMDMCLVFILESILTMFNAHKAIEETNYYKPIINLVRNSVKRVKVLCDEKIKILGVPGIAI
;
A
#
# COMPACT_ATOMS: atom_id res chain seq x y z
N MET A 1 32.66 -13.48 7.48
CA MET A 1 32.44 -14.84 6.95
C MET A 1 31.96 -14.66 5.54
N ASP A 2 32.76 -15.05 4.55
CA ASP A 2 32.34 -15.05 3.14
C ASP A 2 31.29 -16.15 2.95
N VAL A 3 30.02 -15.79 3.16
CA VAL A 3 28.91 -16.63 2.72
C VAL A 3 28.92 -16.58 1.20
N ASN A 4 29.22 -17.70 0.56
CA ASN A 4 29.09 -17.85 -0.88
C ASN A 4 27.67 -17.43 -1.29
N ALA A 5 27.54 -16.49 -2.23
CA ALA A 5 26.23 -15.95 -2.65
C ALA A 5 25.23 -17.05 -3.04
N LYS A 6 25.73 -18.15 -3.63
CA LYS A 6 24.89 -19.32 -3.96
C LYS A 6 24.33 -19.99 -2.71
N ASP A 7 25.13 -20.14 -1.67
CA ASP A 7 24.72 -20.78 -0.41
C ASP A 7 23.71 -19.89 0.33
N PHE A 8 23.88 -18.56 0.26
CA PHE A 8 22.93 -17.60 0.83
C PHE A 8 21.56 -17.67 0.13
N ILE A 9 21.52 -17.69 -1.20
CA ILE A 9 20.27 -17.82 -1.96
C ILE A 9 19.58 -19.16 -1.66
N GLN A 10 20.35 -20.25 -1.52
CA GLN A 10 19.79 -21.54 -1.13
C GLN A 10 19.22 -21.53 0.30
N GLN A 11 19.84 -20.81 1.23
CA GLN A 11 19.29 -20.63 2.57
C GLN A 11 17.98 -19.86 2.54
N LEU A 12 17.88 -18.78 1.75
CA LEU A 12 16.65 -18.01 1.58
C LEU A 12 15.53 -18.84 0.93
N ASP A 13 15.87 -19.68 -0.06
CA ASP A 13 14.93 -20.61 -0.71
C ASP A 13 14.27 -21.58 0.29
N LEU A 14 15.09 -22.18 1.16
CA LEU A 14 14.62 -23.08 2.22
C LEU A 14 13.80 -22.32 3.27
N PHE A 15 14.30 -21.16 3.70
CA PHE A 15 13.69 -20.34 4.74
C PHE A 15 12.31 -19.82 4.32
N TRP A 16 12.14 -19.44 3.05
CA TRP A 16 10.84 -19.07 2.49
C TRP A 16 9.81 -20.20 2.66
N GLY A 17 10.20 -21.45 2.39
CA GLY A 17 9.31 -22.61 2.52
C GLY A 17 8.90 -22.90 3.97
N GLN A 18 9.79 -22.64 4.93
CA GLN A 18 9.49 -22.73 6.37
C GLN A 18 8.42 -21.70 6.77
N LEU A 19 8.60 -20.45 6.35
CA LEU A 19 7.63 -19.39 6.59
C LEU A 19 6.28 -19.73 5.96
N PHE A 20 6.27 -20.16 4.69
CA PHE A 20 5.05 -20.54 3.96
C PHE A 20 4.26 -21.62 4.70
N THR A 21 4.94 -22.66 5.16
CA THR A 21 4.32 -23.78 5.89
C THR A 21 3.71 -23.32 7.21
N TYR A 22 4.42 -22.45 7.93
CA TYR A 22 3.94 -21.92 9.20
C TYR A 22 2.73 -21.00 9.00
N ASN A 23 2.81 -20.07 8.05
CA ASN A 23 1.70 -19.17 7.72
C ASN A 23 0.44 -19.92 7.27
N HIS A 24 0.57 -20.93 6.40
CA HIS A 24 -0.55 -21.75 5.97
C HIS A 24 -1.21 -22.50 7.14
N THR A 25 -0.43 -22.89 8.13
CA THR A 25 -0.96 -23.50 9.36
C THR A 25 -1.76 -22.50 10.18
N LEU A 26 -1.27 -21.25 10.30
CA LEU A 26 -1.97 -20.18 10.99
C LEU A 26 -3.26 -19.77 10.26
N MET A 27 -3.23 -19.66 8.93
CA MET A 27 -4.42 -19.38 8.10
C MET A 27 -5.51 -20.43 8.33
N LYS A 28 -5.15 -21.73 8.31
CA LYS A 28 -6.13 -22.80 8.59
C LYS A 28 -6.72 -22.71 9.99
N ARG A 29 -5.94 -22.25 10.97
CA ARG A 29 -6.42 -22.03 12.34
C ARG A 29 -7.34 -20.81 12.44
N SER A 30 -7.07 -19.73 11.72
CA SER A 30 -7.95 -18.55 11.70
C SER A 30 -9.28 -18.84 11.00
N GLU A 31 -9.33 -19.81 10.10
CA GLU A 31 -10.56 -20.26 9.40
C GLU A 31 -11.37 -21.32 10.16
N ASP A 32 -10.85 -21.89 11.25
CA ASP A 32 -11.55 -22.91 12.03
C ASP A 32 -12.37 -22.26 13.15
N ASP A 33 -13.69 -22.21 12.98
CA ASP A 33 -14.64 -21.69 13.97
C ASP A 33 -14.45 -22.29 15.37
N LYS A 34 -13.93 -23.53 15.47
CA LYS A 34 -13.65 -24.19 16.76
C LYS A 34 -12.44 -23.62 17.48
N GLN A 35 -11.56 -22.92 16.77
CA GLN A 35 -10.37 -22.26 17.31
C GLN A 35 -10.64 -20.82 17.74
N PHE A 36 -11.80 -20.25 17.42
CA PHE A 36 -12.12 -18.87 17.79
C PHE A 36 -12.09 -18.68 19.31
N GLY A 37 -11.28 -17.74 19.77
CA GLY A 37 -11.04 -17.45 21.18
C GLY A 37 -9.92 -18.28 21.82
N LEU A 38 -9.39 -19.30 21.12
CA LEU A 38 -8.27 -20.14 21.56
C LEU A 38 -6.92 -19.68 20.98
N GLU A 39 -6.93 -18.74 20.05
CA GLU A 39 -5.72 -18.17 19.48
C GLU A 39 -4.92 -17.35 20.50
N SER A 40 -3.60 -17.47 20.43
CA SER A 40 -2.69 -16.60 21.18
C SER A 40 -2.44 -15.29 20.43
N PHE A 41 -2.04 -14.23 21.14
CA PHE A 41 -1.61 -12.99 20.49
C PHE A 41 -0.47 -13.21 19.48
N THR A 42 0.45 -14.12 19.82
CA THR A 42 1.54 -14.53 18.94
C THR A 42 1.02 -15.16 17.65
N ASP A 43 0.01 -16.04 17.70
CA ASP A 43 -0.57 -16.63 16.49
C ASP A 43 -1.13 -15.56 15.54
N ILE A 44 -1.86 -14.59 16.09
CA ILE A 44 -2.46 -13.48 15.32
C ILE A 44 -1.37 -12.64 14.65
N MET A 45 -0.35 -12.24 15.41
CA MET A 45 0.73 -11.41 14.90
C MET A 45 1.64 -12.19 13.94
N ASP A 46 1.93 -13.45 14.20
CA ASP A 46 2.77 -14.28 13.34
C ASP A 46 2.08 -14.61 12.02
N PHE A 47 0.75 -14.72 11.99
CA PHE A 47 0.04 -14.87 10.72
C PHE A 47 0.33 -13.66 9.83
N TYR A 48 0.15 -12.45 10.37
CA TYR A 48 0.46 -11.21 9.67
C TYR A 48 1.95 -11.10 9.28
N LEU A 49 2.85 -11.31 10.23
CA LEU A 49 4.28 -11.12 10.04
C LEU A 49 4.88 -12.11 9.05
N THR A 50 4.47 -13.38 9.09
CA THR A 50 4.99 -14.38 8.15
C THR A 50 4.52 -14.16 6.72
N SER A 51 3.32 -13.61 6.51
CA SER A 51 2.86 -13.18 5.18
C SER A 51 3.76 -12.04 4.64
N GLN A 52 4.08 -11.03 5.48
CA GLN A 52 5.03 -9.97 5.09
C GLN A 52 6.42 -10.55 4.82
N ALA A 53 6.94 -11.39 5.71
CA ALA A 53 8.28 -11.98 5.58
C ALA A 53 8.44 -12.81 4.29
N GLN A 54 7.44 -13.63 3.94
CA GLN A 54 7.46 -14.43 2.72
C GLN A 54 7.48 -13.56 1.47
N CYS A 55 6.65 -12.52 1.44
CA CYS A 55 6.59 -11.59 0.33
C CYS A 55 7.94 -10.87 0.16
N PHE A 56 8.54 -10.40 1.25
CA PHE A 56 9.83 -9.72 1.25
C PHE A 56 10.98 -10.61 0.76
N ILE A 57 11.04 -11.87 1.21
CA ILE A 57 12.06 -12.82 0.76
C ILE A 57 11.83 -13.21 -0.71
N LYS A 58 10.57 -13.39 -1.12
CA LYS A 58 10.20 -13.61 -2.53
C LYS A 58 10.71 -12.45 -3.39
N ASP A 59 10.49 -11.21 -2.98
CA ASP A 59 10.97 -10.03 -3.71
C ASP A 59 12.49 -9.99 -3.82
N PHE A 60 13.20 -10.39 -2.77
CA PHE A 60 14.66 -10.51 -2.80
C PHE A 60 15.12 -11.60 -3.79
N LEU A 61 14.49 -12.78 -3.76
CA LEU A 61 14.82 -13.91 -4.64
C LEU A 61 14.52 -13.62 -6.12
N LEU A 62 13.43 -12.89 -6.40
CA LEU A 62 13.00 -12.50 -7.75
C LEU A 62 13.58 -11.16 -8.22
N GLN A 63 14.43 -10.52 -7.41
CA GLN A 63 15.08 -9.24 -7.73
C GLN A 63 14.10 -8.08 -7.98
N HIS A 64 12.99 -8.02 -7.24
CA HIS A 64 12.06 -6.87 -7.25
C HIS A 64 12.58 -5.65 -6.46
N ILE A 65 13.91 -5.53 -6.29
CA ILE A 65 14.56 -4.40 -5.63
C ILE A 65 14.23 -3.13 -6.42
N GLY A 66 13.87 -2.04 -5.72
CA GLY A 66 13.39 -0.82 -6.33
C GLY A 66 11.88 -0.62 -6.17
N SER A 67 11.10 -1.68 -5.95
CA SER A 67 9.65 -1.57 -5.84
C SER A 67 9.20 -1.02 -4.48
N THR A 68 8.30 -0.03 -4.50
CA THR A 68 7.68 0.51 -3.29
C THR A 68 6.83 -0.52 -2.54
N GLY A 69 6.38 -1.60 -3.20
CA GLY A 69 5.69 -2.71 -2.53
C GLY A 69 6.60 -3.47 -1.56
N MET A 70 7.88 -3.68 -1.91
CA MET A 70 8.86 -4.26 -1.01
C MET A 70 9.07 -3.40 0.25
N LEU A 71 9.06 -2.07 0.11
CA LEU A 71 9.14 -1.13 1.24
C LEU A 71 7.89 -1.14 2.12
N LEU A 72 6.70 -1.34 1.53
CA LEU A 72 5.46 -1.58 2.28
C LEU A 72 5.59 -2.80 3.16
N THR A 73 6.02 -3.91 2.57
CA THR A 73 6.18 -5.18 3.26
C THR A 73 7.15 -5.06 4.44
N ALA A 74 8.29 -4.39 4.24
CA ALA A 74 9.25 -4.10 5.30
C ALA A 74 8.66 -3.21 6.41
N ARG A 75 7.95 -2.14 6.04
CA ARG A 75 7.27 -1.25 7.00
C ARG A 75 6.25 -2.02 7.85
N CYS A 76 5.39 -2.79 7.19
CA CYS A 76 4.36 -3.62 7.83
C CYS A 76 4.98 -4.64 8.79
N PHE A 77 6.08 -5.28 8.38
CA PHE A 77 6.83 -6.19 9.24
C PHE A 77 7.32 -5.52 10.52
N LEU A 78 7.91 -4.32 10.43
CA LEU A 78 8.35 -3.56 11.61
C LEU A 78 7.19 -3.23 12.56
N GLU A 79 6.00 -2.92 12.05
CA GLU A 79 4.82 -2.67 12.89
C GLU A 79 4.39 -3.89 13.68
N GLY A 80 4.22 -5.02 12.99
CA GLY A 80 3.81 -6.27 13.64
C GLY A 80 4.84 -6.74 14.64
N LEU A 81 6.13 -6.62 14.31
CA LEU A 81 7.21 -7.05 15.19
C LEU A 81 7.28 -6.15 16.43
N ALA A 82 7.07 -4.84 16.29
CA ALA A 82 6.99 -3.93 17.42
C ALA A 82 5.85 -4.30 18.39
N LEU A 83 4.68 -4.68 17.87
CA LEU A 83 3.56 -5.17 18.68
C LEU A 83 3.86 -6.53 19.34
N LYS A 84 4.49 -7.45 18.62
CA LYS A 84 4.93 -8.74 19.17
C LYS A 84 5.93 -8.55 20.32
N ARG A 85 6.93 -7.68 20.14
CA ARG A 85 7.87 -7.30 21.21
C ARG A 85 7.20 -6.59 22.38
N MET A 86 6.17 -5.79 22.13
CA MET A 86 5.38 -5.15 23.18
C MET A 86 4.66 -6.20 24.05
N TYR A 87 4.08 -7.22 23.42
CA TYR A 87 3.47 -8.36 24.12
C TYR A 87 4.50 -9.19 24.91
N GLU A 88 5.64 -9.54 24.32
CA GLU A 88 6.72 -10.27 24.98
C GLU A 88 7.27 -9.55 26.23
N LYS A 89 7.24 -8.21 26.23
CA LYS A 89 7.60 -7.37 27.39
C LYS A 89 6.48 -7.25 28.44
N GLY A 90 5.38 -7.98 28.29
CA GLY A 90 4.23 -7.96 29.21
C GLY A 90 3.40 -6.67 29.16
N LYS A 91 3.51 -5.86 28.10
CA LYS A 91 2.79 -4.59 27.97
C LYS A 91 1.43 -4.72 27.27
N ILE A 92 1.07 -5.92 26.82
CA ILE A 92 -0.26 -6.24 26.28
C ILE A 92 -0.90 -7.25 27.23
N SER A 93 -2.00 -6.83 27.86
CA SER A 93 -2.76 -7.63 28.83
C SER A 93 -3.79 -8.55 28.15
N ASP A 94 -4.26 -9.57 28.87
CA ASP A 94 -5.32 -10.48 28.40
C ASP A 94 -6.58 -9.72 27.98
N LEU A 95 -6.93 -8.64 28.71
CA LEU A 95 -8.04 -7.77 28.33
C LEU A 95 -7.80 -7.12 26.95
N GLN A 96 -6.58 -6.67 26.65
CA GLN A 96 -6.28 -6.08 25.35
C GLN A 96 -6.33 -7.12 24.23
N ILE A 97 -5.99 -8.38 24.51
CA ILE A 97 -6.17 -9.49 23.57
C ILE A 97 -7.67 -9.77 23.35
N GLU A 98 -8.49 -9.72 24.40
CA GLU A 98 -9.95 -9.83 24.30
C GLU A 98 -10.53 -8.68 23.45
N LEU A 99 -10.07 -7.44 23.67
CA LEU A 99 -10.49 -6.26 22.89
C LEU A 99 -10.06 -6.36 21.41
N LEU A 100 -8.89 -6.95 21.12
CA LEU A 100 -8.40 -7.17 19.76
C LEU A 100 -9.36 -8.05 18.95
N ARG A 101 -9.99 -9.06 19.56
CA ARG A 101 -11.01 -9.90 18.89
C ARG A 101 -12.23 -9.10 18.45
N HIS A 102 -12.69 -8.19 19.29
CA HIS A 102 -13.90 -7.41 19.04
C HIS A 102 -13.67 -6.18 18.18
N GLN A 103 -12.43 -5.67 18.07
CA GLN A 103 -12.18 -4.43 17.34
C GLN A 103 -12.43 -4.56 15.83
N VAL A 104 -12.36 -5.77 15.25
CA VAL A 104 -12.58 -5.99 13.82
C VAL A 104 -13.93 -5.43 13.37
N HIS A 105 -14.99 -5.62 14.16
CA HIS A 105 -16.33 -5.13 13.83
C HIS A 105 -16.43 -3.60 13.86
N ILE A 106 -15.69 -2.96 14.77
CA ILE A 106 -15.59 -1.49 14.82
C ILE A 106 -14.86 -0.99 13.56
N ILE A 107 -13.76 -1.64 13.19
CA ILE A 107 -12.97 -1.31 12.01
C ILE A 107 -13.81 -1.47 10.74
N GLU A 108 -14.42 -2.64 10.52
CA GLU A 108 -15.27 -2.94 9.37
C GLU A 108 -16.41 -1.94 9.22
N TYR A 109 -17.17 -1.68 10.28
CA TYR A 109 -18.26 -0.69 10.22
C TYR A 109 -17.76 0.70 9.85
N ASN A 110 -16.61 1.13 10.38
CA ASN A 110 -16.08 2.46 10.11
C ASN A 110 -15.73 2.68 8.63
N TYR A 111 -15.34 1.62 7.91
CA TYR A 111 -15.04 1.69 6.48
C TYR A 111 -16.27 1.38 5.62
N TYR A 112 -16.99 0.31 5.92
CA TYR A 112 -18.05 -0.20 5.07
C TYR A 112 -19.36 0.61 5.12
N LYS A 113 -19.58 1.41 6.18
CA LYS A 113 -20.73 2.33 6.23
C LYS A 113 -20.77 3.38 5.11
N GLU A 114 -19.65 3.60 4.41
CA GLU A 114 -19.57 4.53 3.26
C GLU A 114 -20.08 3.93 1.94
N PHE A 115 -20.55 2.68 1.96
CA PHE A 115 -21.03 1.91 0.83
C PHE A 115 -22.50 1.51 1.00
N ASP A 116 -23.28 2.31 1.74
CA ASP A 116 -24.71 2.11 1.97
C ASP A 116 -25.52 1.94 0.68
N ASP A 117 -25.08 2.57 -0.41
CA ASP A 117 -25.67 2.49 -1.75
C ASP A 117 -25.51 1.13 -2.46
N ILE A 118 -24.54 0.31 -2.03
CA ILE A 118 -24.33 -1.04 -2.57
C ILE A 118 -24.28 -2.11 -1.47
N ALA A 119 -24.57 -1.74 -0.22
CA ALA A 119 -24.31 -2.59 0.93
C ALA A 119 -25.12 -3.90 0.87
N ASP A 120 -26.32 -3.90 0.30
CA ASP A 120 -27.16 -5.09 0.08
C ASP A 120 -26.58 -6.07 -0.94
N LYS A 121 -25.64 -5.64 -1.77
CA LYS A 121 -24.96 -6.45 -2.79
C LYS A 121 -23.66 -7.06 -2.29
N ILE A 122 -23.01 -6.45 -1.30
CA ILE A 122 -21.68 -6.84 -0.83
C ILE A 122 -21.63 -7.24 0.65
N LEU A 123 -22.62 -6.84 1.45
CA LEU A 123 -22.62 -6.97 2.90
C LEU A 123 -24.02 -7.31 3.45
N PHE A 124 -24.09 -7.55 4.75
CA PHE A 124 -25.35 -7.60 5.50
C PHE A 124 -25.42 -6.38 6.43
N PRO A 125 -26.08 -5.26 6.03
CA PRO A 125 -26.04 -4.00 6.78
C PRO A 125 -26.47 -4.13 8.24
N GLU A 126 -27.56 -4.86 8.48
CA GLU A 126 -28.09 -5.10 9.84
C GLU A 126 -27.07 -5.85 10.72
N LYS A 127 -26.34 -6.81 10.14
CA LYS A 127 -25.28 -7.53 10.85
C LYS A 127 -24.11 -6.60 11.15
N LEU A 128 -23.68 -5.80 10.17
CA LEU A 128 -22.56 -4.86 10.32
C LEU A 128 -22.83 -3.84 11.45
N GLU A 129 -24.04 -3.28 11.51
CA GLU A 129 -24.45 -2.37 12.59
C GLU A 129 -24.48 -3.07 13.95
N LYS A 130 -25.11 -4.25 14.01
CA LYS A 130 -25.22 -5.04 15.24
C LYS A 130 -23.85 -5.42 15.80
N ASP A 131 -22.98 -5.98 14.96
CA ASP A 131 -21.64 -6.44 15.36
C ASP A 131 -20.81 -5.26 15.90
N LYS A 132 -20.92 -4.08 15.29
CA LYS A 132 -20.27 -2.86 15.79
C LYS A 132 -20.88 -2.37 17.10
N ASP A 133 -22.21 -2.40 17.27
CA ASP A 133 -22.84 -1.95 18.51
C ASP A 133 -22.51 -2.88 19.68
N ASP A 134 -22.50 -4.19 19.45
CA ASP A 134 -22.07 -5.20 20.42
C ASP A 134 -20.60 -5.01 20.79
N ALA A 135 -19.71 -4.76 19.82
CA ALA A 135 -18.31 -4.45 20.08
C ALA A 135 -18.11 -3.14 20.85
N VAL A 136 -18.83 -2.06 20.50
CA VAL A 136 -18.74 -0.78 21.23
C VAL A 136 -19.23 -0.94 22.67
N LYS A 137 -20.34 -1.66 22.88
CA LYS A 137 -20.86 -1.96 24.21
C LYS A 137 -19.84 -2.75 25.02
N PHE A 138 -19.23 -3.77 24.43
CA PHE A 138 -18.18 -4.56 25.05
C PHE A 138 -16.98 -3.69 25.49
N PHE A 139 -16.48 -2.81 24.62
CA PHE A 139 -15.43 -1.85 24.97
C PHE A 139 -15.85 -0.93 26.12
N GLN A 140 -17.07 -0.39 26.08
CA GLN A 140 -17.59 0.49 27.13
C GLN A 140 -17.67 -0.21 28.48
N GLU A 141 -18.19 -1.44 28.52
CA GLU A 141 -18.30 -2.23 29.74
C GLU A 141 -16.93 -2.54 30.33
N LYS A 142 -16.01 -3.10 29.54
CA LYS A 142 -14.69 -3.55 30.01
C LYS A 142 -13.74 -2.41 30.39
N LEU A 143 -13.92 -1.22 29.83
CA LEU A 143 -13.05 -0.07 30.06
C LEU A 143 -13.62 0.95 31.06
N SER A 144 -14.90 0.85 31.42
CA SER A 144 -15.61 1.83 32.26
C SER A 144 -14.96 2.07 33.63
N ASP A 145 -14.35 1.05 34.23
CA ASP A 145 -13.69 1.16 35.53
C ASP A 145 -12.36 1.96 35.48
N ARG A 146 -11.75 2.08 34.29
CA ARG A 146 -10.41 2.68 34.11
C ARG A 146 -10.44 4.02 33.38
N TYR A 147 -11.41 4.21 32.49
CA TYR A 147 -11.44 5.34 31.57
C TYR A 147 -12.80 6.03 31.56
N SER A 148 -12.77 7.35 31.41
CA SER A 148 -14.00 8.12 31.21
C SER A 148 -14.67 7.73 29.88
N LYS A 149 -16.00 7.87 29.81
CA LYS A 149 -16.77 7.65 28.56
C LYS A 149 -16.21 8.42 27.37
N LYS A 150 -15.73 9.66 27.58
CA LYS A 150 -15.09 10.47 26.54
C LYS A 150 -13.83 9.79 26.02
N LEU A 151 -12.94 9.36 26.92
CA LEU A 151 -11.68 8.71 26.55
C LEU A 151 -11.91 7.36 25.87
N ILE A 152 -12.90 6.57 26.31
CA ILE A 152 -13.30 5.33 25.64
C ILE A 152 -13.74 5.60 24.20
N ASN A 153 -14.55 6.64 23.98
CA ASN A 153 -14.95 7.03 22.63
C ASN A 153 -13.75 7.46 21.76
N ASP A 154 -12.76 8.13 22.35
CA ASP A 154 -11.53 8.49 21.64
C ASP A 154 -10.70 7.24 21.30
N ILE A 155 -10.61 6.25 22.19
CA ILE A 155 -9.96 4.94 21.96
C ILE A 155 -10.61 4.19 20.79
N ILE A 156 -11.94 4.06 20.82
CA ILE A 156 -12.75 3.33 19.82
C ILE A 156 -12.61 3.93 18.42
N ARG A 157 -12.33 5.23 18.31
CA ARG A 157 -12.16 5.94 17.03
C ARG A 157 -10.78 5.73 16.39
N THR A 158 -9.84 5.09 17.09
CA THR A 158 -8.51 4.85 16.53
C THR A 158 -8.48 3.61 15.64
N ASN A 159 -7.41 3.46 14.86
CA ASN A 159 -7.20 2.27 14.01
C ASN A 159 -6.64 1.05 14.79
N LYS A 160 -6.45 1.20 16.11
CA LYS A 160 -5.98 0.14 17.01
C LYS A 160 -6.58 0.27 18.42
N PRO A 161 -7.93 0.25 18.55
CA PRO A 161 -8.60 0.46 19.83
C PRO A 161 -8.11 -0.48 20.94
N PHE A 162 -7.70 -1.71 20.60
CA PHE A 162 -7.22 -2.69 21.56
C PHE A 162 -6.02 -2.21 22.41
N LEU A 163 -5.20 -1.29 21.90
CA LEU A 163 -4.08 -0.73 22.67
C LEU A 163 -4.52 0.17 23.82
N CYS A 164 -5.78 0.60 23.84
CA CYS A 164 -6.34 1.48 24.87
C CYS A 164 -5.60 2.82 25.04
N ASP A 165 -4.88 3.27 24.01
CA ASP A 165 -4.20 4.57 23.98
C ASP A 165 -4.56 5.30 22.67
N PRO A 166 -5.35 6.39 22.74
CA PRO A 166 -5.78 7.10 21.54
C PRO A 166 -4.67 7.91 20.86
N TYR A 167 -3.53 8.12 21.54
CA TYR A 167 -2.44 8.96 21.04
C TYR A 167 -1.26 8.17 20.47
N THR A 168 -1.25 6.85 20.65
CA THR A 168 -0.16 6.02 20.14
C THR A 168 -0.19 5.96 18.61
N ASN A 169 0.98 6.05 17.99
CA ASN A 169 1.19 5.83 16.56
C ASN A 169 2.26 4.75 16.33
N PHE A 170 2.31 4.18 15.13
CA PHE A 170 3.21 3.05 14.84
C PHE A 170 4.69 3.43 14.89
N ARG A 171 5.09 4.64 14.47
CA ARG A 171 6.48 5.11 14.61
C ARG A 171 6.92 5.08 16.08
N LYS A 172 6.07 5.55 17.00
CA LYS A 172 6.32 5.50 18.44
C LYS A 172 6.44 4.05 18.94
N LEU A 173 5.53 3.17 18.52
CA LEU A 173 5.58 1.74 18.87
C LEU A 173 6.88 1.09 18.41
N VAL A 174 7.31 1.35 17.18
CA VAL A 174 8.58 0.85 16.64
C VAL A 174 9.76 1.39 17.45
N GLY A 175 9.80 2.69 17.74
CA GLY A 175 10.87 3.30 18.54
C GLY A 175 10.98 2.72 19.95
N GLU A 176 9.85 2.54 20.64
CA GLU A 176 9.81 2.01 22.01
C GLU A 176 10.10 0.51 22.09
N ASN A 177 9.84 -0.25 21.03
CA ASN A 177 9.91 -1.71 21.08
C ASN A 177 11.08 -2.32 20.29
N LEU A 178 11.52 -1.67 19.21
CA LEU A 178 12.63 -2.09 18.34
C LEU A 178 13.83 -1.12 18.41
N GLY A 179 13.60 0.15 18.75
CA GLY A 179 14.64 1.17 18.89
C GLY A 179 14.51 2.31 17.86
N GLU A 180 15.16 3.44 18.13
CA GLU A 180 15.00 4.67 17.31
C GLU A 180 15.55 4.52 15.89
N GLU A 181 16.58 3.69 15.66
CA GLU A 181 17.08 3.45 14.30
C GLU A 181 16.02 2.77 13.43
N TYR A 182 15.34 1.73 13.95
CA TYR A 182 14.19 1.13 13.25
C TYR A 182 13.02 2.10 13.10
N ALA A 183 12.82 3.05 14.03
CA ALA A 183 11.79 4.08 13.89
C ALA A 183 12.09 5.05 12.74
N LYS A 184 13.38 5.37 12.49
CA LYS A 184 13.81 6.16 11.33
C LYS A 184 13.59 5.38 10.04
N ILE A 185 14.01 4.11 9.98
CA ILE A 185 13.80 3.23 8.82
C ILE A 185 12.30 3.11 8.50
N TYR A 186 11.49 2.85 9.52
CA TYR A 186 10.03 2.84 9.41
C TYR A 186 9.48 4.16 8.83
N GLY A 187 9.98 5.31 9.31
CA GLY A 187 9.58 6.62 8.80
C GLY A 187 9.94 6.82 7.32
N LEU A 188 11.12 6.38 6.90
CA LEU A 188 11.54 6.42 5.48
C LEU A 188 10.64 5.55 4.61
N TYR A 189 10.39 4.30 5.01
CA TYR A 189 9.51 3.41 4.25
C TYR A 189 8.07 3.94 4.22
N SER A 190 7.58 4.50 5.33
CA SER A 190 6.28 5.16 5.36
C SER A 190 6.20 6.33 4.37
N GLN A 191 7.27 7.10 4.21
CA GLN A 191 7.32 8.18 3.21
C GLN A 191 7.32 7.64 1.78
N ALA A 192 8.03 6.55 1.52
CA ALA A 192 8.15 5.95 0.18
C ALA A 192 6.85 5.33 -0.35
N ILE A 193 5.96 4.88 0.54
CA ILE A 193 4.67 4.25 0.18
C ILE A 193 3.49 5.23 0.10
N HIS A 194 3.73 6.50 0.38
CA HIS A 194 2.75 7.59 0.31
C HIS A 194 3.06 8.51 -0.88
N PRO A 195 2.14 9.41 -1.28
CA PRO A 195 2.38 10.34 -2.38
C PRO A 195 3.73 11.06 -2.28
N SER A 196 4.50 10.95 -3.36
CA SER A 196 5.89 11.37 -3.47
C SER A 196 6.19 11.75 -4.93
N VAL A 197 7.43 12.15 -5.23
CA VAL A 197 7.92 12.32 -6.60
C VAL A 197 8.25 10.98 -7.27
N ASN A 198 7.99 9.85 -6.60
CA ASN A 198 8.07 8.48 -7.12
C ASN A 198 9.47 8.07 -7.60
N ASP A 199 10.53 8.64 -7.04
CA ASP A 199 11.94 8.37 -7.41
C ASP A 199 12.67 7.46 -6.41
N PHE A 200 11.98 6.95 -5.40
CA PHE A 200 12.55 6.11 -4.34
C PHE A 200 13.27 4.86 -4.87
N TYR A 201 12.88 4.36 -6.05
CA TYR A 201 13.58 3.25 -6.71
C TYR A 201 15.06 3.57 -7.03
N MET A 202 15.44 4.85 -7.11
CA MET A 202 16.83 5.31 -7.29
C MET A 202 17.51 5.71 -5.97
N ASN A 203 16.82 5.65 -4.84
CA ASN A 203 17.34 6.11 -3.56
C ASN A 203 18.23 5.04 -2.90
N GLU A 204 19.54 5.06 -3.22
CA GLU A 204 20.51 4.10 -2.68
C GLU A 204 20.49 4.02 -1.14
N GLY A 205 20.28 5.13 -0.45
CA GLY A 205 20.24 5.17 1.01
C GLY A 205 19.09 4.36 1.61
N VAL A 206 17.92 4.33 0.95
CA VAL A 206 16.78 3.51 1.35
C VAL A 206 17.02 2.03 1.02
N TRP A 207 17.64 1.72 -0.13
CA TRP A 207 17.91 0.33 -0.50
C TRP A 207 19.04 -0.31 0.31
N GLN A 208 19.96 0.49 0.85
CA GLN A 208 21.00 0.03 1.78
C GLN A 208 20.44 -0.46 3.12
N THR A 209 19.20 -0.14 3.49
CA THR A 209 18.57 -0.63 4.73
C THR A 209 17.87 -1.99 4.56
N ILE A 210 17.70 -2.49 3.33
CA ILE A 210 17.04 -3.78 3.04
C ILE A 210 17.73 -4.99 3.71
N PRO A 211 19.08 -5.12 3.68
CA PRO A 211 19.75 -6.25 4.33
C PRO A 211 19.51 -6.32 5.84
N GLU A 212 19.32 -5.18 6.50
CA GLU A 212 19.01 -5.12 7.94
C GLU A 212 17.62 -5.71 8.23
N ILE A 213 16.62 -5.38 7.40
CA ILE A 213 15.28 -5.96 7.49
C ILE A 213 15.31 -7.47 7.22
N LEU A 214 16.05 -7.91 6.20
CA LEU A 214 16.21 -9.34 5.92
C LEU A 214 16.81 -10.09 7.11
N SER A 215 17.86 -9.53 7.70
CA SER A 215 18.52 -10.11 8.88
C SER A 215 17.57 -10.19 10.07
N LEU A 216 16.74 -9.16 10.28
CA LEU A 216 15.73 -9.13 11.34
C LEU A 216 14.66 -10.21 11.14
N ILE A 217 14.18 -10.40 9.91
CA ILE A 217 13.22 -11.47 9.57
C ILE A 217 13.83 -12.86 9.81
N MET A 218 15.07 -13.07 9.33
CA MET A 218 15.78 -14.33 9.50
C MET A 218 15.99 -14.68 10.97
N GLU A 219 16.40 -13.70 11.79
CA GLU A 219 16.60 -13.89 13.22
C GLU A 219 15.27 -14.19 13.95
N GLU A 220 14.18 -13.51 13.58
CA GLU A 220 12.86 -13.71 14.20
C GLU A 220 12.34 -15.13 14.05
N TYR A 221 12.54 -15.73 12.87
CA TYR A 221 11.97 -17.03 12.52
C TYR A 221 13.01 -18.13 12.34
N LYS A 222 14.25 -17.95 12.81
CA LYS A 222 15.34 -18.92 12.68
C LYS A 222 15.04 -20.30 13.28
N SER A 223 14.12 -20.37 14.24
CA SER A 223 13.75 -21.60 14.93
C SER A 223 12.56 -22.33 14.30
N LEU A 224 12.05 -21.85 13.15
CA LEU A 224 10.99 -22.57 12.46
C LEU A 224 11.47 -23.97 12.03
N PRO A 225 10.58 -24.98 12.12
CA PRO A 225 10.92 -26.33 11.70
C PRO A 225 11.21 -26.38 10.20
N LEU A 226 12.01 -27.35 9.79
CA LEU A 226 12.26 -27.62 8.38
C LEU A 226 10.94 -27.88 7.64
N SER A 227 10.81 -27.30 6.45
CA SER A 227 9.69 -27.55 5.56
C SER A 227 10.08 -28.52 4.45
N GLN A 228 9.06 -29.21 3.91
CA GLN A 228 9.17 -29.96 2.67
C GLN A 228 9.08 -29.07 1.43
N PHE A 229 8.63 -27.82 1.58
CA PHE A 229 8.57 -26.84 0.52
C PHE A 229 9.82 -25.97 0.50
N THR A 230 10.20 -25.53 -0.70
CA THR A 230 11.13 -24.43 -0.94
C THR A 230 10.48 -23.45 -1.91
N PHE A 231 10.98 -22.23 -2.00
CA PHE A 231 10.48 -21.26 -2.96
C PHE A 231 10.61 -21.76 -4.41
N ASN A 232 11.75 -22.34 -4.78
CA ASN A 232 12.01 -22.88 -6.11
C ASN A 232 11.07 -24.03 -6.46
N LEU A 233 10.83 -24.96 -5.52
CA LEU A 233 9.90 -26.07 -5.75
C LEU A 233 8.47 -25.56 -5.96
N TYR A 234 8.04 -24.62 -5.10
CA TYR A 234 6.70 -24.06 -5.15
C TYR A 234 6.48 -23.24 -6.43
N SER A 235 7.37 -22.28 -6.71
CA SER A 235 7.31 -21.44 -7.91
C SER A 235 7.39 -22.27 -9.20
N ALA A 236 8.26 -23.28 -9.29
CA ALA A 236 8.33 -24.15 -10.46
C ALA A 236 7.01 -24.88 -10.74
N SER A 237 6.28 -25.28 -9.68
CA SER A 237 4.97 -25.92 -9.83
C SER A 237 3.90 -24.96 -10.37
N ILE A 238 3.91 -23.70 -9.93
CA ILE A 238 3.03 -22.65 -10.43
C ILE A 238 3.33 -22.33 -11.89
N TYR A 239 4.60 -22.08 -12.21
CA TYR A 239 5.04 -21.74 -13.56
C TYR A 239 5.04 -22.91 -14.54
N ALA A 240 4.69 -24.12 -14.11
CA ALA A 240 4.41 -25.24 -15.02
C ALA A 240 3.13 -25.02 -15.85
N SER A 241 2.20 -24.19 -15.35
CA SER A 241 0.95 -23.82 -16.02
C SER A 241 1.16 -22.87 -17.21
N ASP A 242 0.57 -23.19 -18.37
CA ASP A 242 0.55 -22.32 -19.55
C ASP A 242 -0.17 -20.99 -19.28
N ILE A 243 -1.23 -21.02 -18.48
CA ILE A 243 -2.06 -19.85 -18.19
C ILE A 243 -1.29 -18.87 -17.31
N THR A 244 -0.56 -19.38 -16.30
CA THR A 244 0.32 -18.59 -15.43
C THR A 244 1.42 -17.91 -16.26
N ARG A 245 2.13 -18.67 -17.11
CA ARG A 245 3.16 -18.09 -17.99
C ARG A 245 2.59 -17.05 -18.96
N ARG A 246 1.39 -17.29 -19.49
CA ARG A 246 0.71 -16.33 -20.37
C ARG A 246 0.35 -15.04 -19.62
N TYR A 247 -0.22 -15.15 -18.42
CA TYR A 247 -0.56 -13.98 -17.60
C TYR A 247 0.69 -13.14 -17.28
N GLU A 248 1.76 -13.79 -16.80
CA GLU A 248 3.03 -13.11 -16.53
C GLU A 248 3.56 -12.39 -17.77
N ASN A 249 3.53 -13.06 -18.93
CA ASN A 249 3.98 -12.46 -20.19
C ASN A 249 3.19 -11.19 -20.56
N LEU A 250 1.87 -11.17 -20.33
CA LEU A 250 1.04 -9.99 -20.59
C LEU A 250 1.47 -8.82 -19.69
N VAL A 251 1.69 -9.06 -18.40
CA VAL A 251 2.17 -8.03 -17.46
C VAL A 251 3.58 -7.56 -17.83
N GLN A 252 4.49 -8.46 -18.20
CA GLN A 252 5.83 -8.09 -18.66
C GLN A 252 5.79 -7.20 -19.92
N GLN A 253 4.86 -7.45 -20.83
CA GLN A 253 4.67 -6.59 -22.01
C GLN A 253 4.19 -5.19 -21.64
N GLU A 254 3.29 -5.06 -20.66
CA GLU A 254 2.89 -3.75 -20.14
C GLU A 254 4.06 -3.03 -19.47
N CYS A 255 4.80 -3.73 -18.59
CA CYS A 255 5.98 -3.17 -17.93
C CYS A 255 7.00 -2.66 -18.95
N LYS A 256 7.25 -3.41 -20.02
CA LYS A 256 8.13 -2.98 -21.12
C LYS A 256 7.64 -1.69 -21.78
N ILE A 257 6.33 -1.56 -22.01
CA ILE A 257 5.75 -0.33 -22.57
C ILE A 257 6.00 0.87 -21.66
N LEU A 258 5.87 0.70 -20.34
CA LEU A 258 6.12 1.79 -19.37
C LEU A 258 7.59 2.20 -19.34
N ILE A 259 8.50 1.21 -19.38
CA ILE A 259 9.94 1.45 -19.47
C ILE A 259 10.29 2.20 -20.76
N ASP A 260 9.74 1.77 -21.90
CA ASP A 260 9.99 2.41 -23.20
C ASP A 260 9.51 3.88 -23.20
N ILE A 261 8.34 4.16 -22.62
CA ILE A 261 7.86 5.55 -22.44
C ILE A 261 8.79 6.34 -21.53
N SER A 262 9.14 5.80 -20.36
CA SER A 262 10.00 6.45 -19.38
C SER A 262 11.37 6.81 -19.97
N ASN A 263 11.96 5.92 -20.75
CA ASN A 263 13.24 6.16 -21.42
C ASN A 263 13.16 7.33 -22.41
N VAL A 264 12.08 7.42 -23.18
CA VAL A 264 11.88 8.53 -24.11
C VAL A 264 11.67 9.84 -23.35
N PHE A 265 10.87 9.86 -22.29
CA PHE A 265 10.73 11.04 -21.44
C PHE A 265 12.06 11.49 -20.84
N ASN A 266 12.87 10.55 -20.32
CA ASN A 266 14.20 10.86 -19.79
C ASN A 266 15.13 11.47 -20.83
N SER A 267 15.09 11.01 -22.08
CA SER A 267 15.90 11.62 -23.15
C SER A 267 15.49 13.05 -23.54
N PHE A 268 14.27 13.47 -23.17
CA PHE A 268 13.75 14.81 -23.44
C PHE A 268 13.93 15.75 -22.24
N PHE A 269 13.78 15.24 -21.02
CA PHE A 269 13.64 16.05 -19.81
C PHE A 269 14.63 15.69 -18.69
N ASP A 270 15.58 14.80 -18.95
CA ASP A 270 16.39 14.15 -17.91
C ASP A 270 15.48 13.54 -16.83
N LYS A 271 15.88 13.60 -15.55
CA LYS A 271 15.07 13.14 -14.43
C LYS A 271 13.78 13.96 -14.35
N ASN A 272 12.63 13.28 -14.40
CA ASN A 272 11.33 13.94 -14.40
C ASN A 272 10.25 13.05 -13.78
N TYR A 273 9.19 13.71 -13.29
CA TYR A 273 8.12 13.05 -12.54
C TYR A 273 7.33 12.01 -13.36
N THR A 274 7.21 12.19 -14.67
CA THR A 274 6.48 11.23 -15.53
C THR A 274 7.25 9.92 -15.63
N SER A 275 8.54 9.99 -15.95
CA SER A 275 9.40 8.80 -15.99
C SER A 275 9.46 8.09 -14.64
N ASP A 276 9.67 8.84 -13.56
CA ASP A 276 9.81 8.27 -12.21
C ASP A 276 8.52 7.57 -11.77
N THR A 277 7.37 8.17 -12.07
CA THR A 277 6.05 7.57 -11.80
C THR A 277 5.82 6.30 -12.63
N LEU A 278 6.06 6.33 -13.94
CA LEU A 278 5.91 5.14 -14.79
C LEU A 278 6.93 4.04 -14.44
N MET A 279 8.11 4.43 -13.94
CA MET A 279 9.11 3.50 -13.46
C MET A 279 8.63 2.78 -12.18
N SER A 280 8.12 3.55 -11.21
CA SER A 280 7.59 2.99 -9.96
C SER A 280 6.34 2.14 -10.17
N ILE A 281 5.45 2.53 -11.10
CA ILE A 281 4.28 1.73 -11.48
C ILE A 281 4.72 0.37 -12.04
N ASN A 282 5.69 0.31 -12.96
CA ASN A 282 6.07 -0.98 -13.53
C ASN A 282 6.71 -1.92 -12.50
N LEU A 283 7.52 -1.39 -11.59
CA LEU A 283 8.12 -2.18 -10.52
C LEU A 283 7.04 -2.78 -9.62
N LEU A 284 6.05 -1.96 -9.24
CA LEU A 284 4.91 -2.40 -8.43
C LEU A 284 4.03 -3.41 -9.17
N MET A 285 3.74 -3.20 -10.47
CA MET A 285 2.97 -4.15 -11.28
C MET A 285 3.67 -5.50 -11.41
N SER A 286 4.98 -5.50 -11.62
CA SER A 286 5.78 -6.72 -11.72
C SER A 286 5.76 -7.51 -10.41
N GLU A 287 5.89 -6.82 -9.27
CA GLU A 287 5.78 -7.42 -7.94
C GLU A 287 4.38 -7.98 -7.66
N MET A 288 3.32 -7.20 -7.90
CA MET A 288 1.93 -7.64 -7.70
C MET A 288 1.56 -8.83 -8.60
N CYS A 289 2.17 -8.93 -9.78
CA CYS A 289 2.01 -10.09 -10.65
C CYS A 289 2.56 -11.35 -9.99
N THR A 290 3.78 -11.30 -9.43
CA THR A 290 4.36 -12.48 -8.78
C THR A 290 3.65 -12.82 -7.47
N ASP A 291 3.17 -11.82 -6.71
CA ASP A 291 2.31 -12.06 -5.55
C ASP A 291 1.02 -12.80 -5.94
N LYS A 292 0.35 -12.34 -7.01
CA LYS A 292 -0.89 -12.95 -7.49
C LYS A 292 -0.67 -14.42 -7.84
N LEU A 293 0.36 -14.72 -8.64
CA LEU A 293 0.67 -16.07 -9.12
C LEU A 293 1.07 -17.02 -7.98
N LEU A 294 1.69 -16.49 -6.92
CA LEU A 294 2.10 -17.28 -5.76
C LEU A 294 1.00 -17.38 -4.68
N GLY A 295 -0.20 -16.85 -4.94
CA GLY A 295 -1.32 -16.91 -4.02
C GLY A 295 -1.22 -15.98 -2.81
N LEU A 296 -0.35 -14.97 -2.85
CA LEU A 296 -0.19 -13.94 -1.81
C LEU A 296 -1.23 -12.82 -2.01
N CYS A 297 -2.51 -13.18 -2.05
CA CYS A 297 -3.59 -12.25 -2.39
C CYS A 297 -3.68 -11.04 -1.44
N GLU A 298 -3.45 -11.26 -0.15
CA GLU A 298 -3.41 -10.20 0.85
C GLU A 298 -2.32 -9.15 0.55
N GLN A 299 -1.23 -9.56 -0.10
CA GLN A 299 -0.15 -8.66 -0.52
C GLN A 299 -0.56 -7.84 -1.75
N VAL A 300 -1.21 -8.49 -2.73
CA VAL A 300 -1.79 -7.79 -3.90
C VAL A 300 -2.80 -6.74 -3.43
N LYS A 301 -3.72 -7.11 -2.52
CA LYS A 301 -4.72 -6.19 -1.97
C LYS A 301 -4.05 -5.05 -1.19
N SER A 302 -3.08 -5.34 -0.31
CA SER A 302 -2.37 -4.31 0.47
C SER A 302 -1.65 -3.28 -0.42
N LYS A 303 -1.03 -3.73 -1.53
CA LYS A 303 -0.31 -2.89 -2.49
C LYS A 303 -1.22 -2.01 -3.34
N TRP A 304 -2.51 -2.33 -3.45
CA TRP A 304 -3.50 -1.49 -4.13
C TRP A 304 -3.56 -0.07 -3.57
N LYS A 305 -3.39 0.08 -2.25
CA LYS A 305 -3.27 1.40 -1.59
C LYS A 305 -2.23 2.27 -2.27
N ILE A 306 -1.05 1.71 -2.51
CA ILE A 306 0.12 2.43 -3.03
C ILE A 306 -0.14 2.81 -4.48
N ALA A 307 -0.64 1.87 -5.28
CA ALA A 307 -0.99 2.13 -6.68
C ALA A 307 -1.96 3.30 -6.80
N LEU A 308 -3.06 3.31 -6.03
CA LEU A 308 -4.03 4.41 -6.07
C LEU A 308 -3.49 5.72 -5.49
N ASP A 309 -2.72 5.69 -4.41
CA ASP A 309 -2.06 6.88 -3.87
C ASP A 309 -1.13 7.50 -4.94
N MET A 310 -0.39 6.67 -5.68
CA MET A 310 0.52 7.09 -6.76
C MET A 310 -0.23 7.65 -7.97
N PHE A 311 -1.24 6.93 -8.50
CA PHE A 311 -2.04 7.40 -9.62
C PHE A 311 -2.81 8.69 -9.31
N SER A 312 -3.47 8.74 -8.15
CA SER A 312 -4.28 9.88 -7.75
C SER A 312 -3.42 11.12 -7.48
N SER A 313 -2.24 10.96 -6.88
CA SER A 313 -1.31 12.07 -6.65
C SER A 313 -0.67 12.57 -7.93
N PHE A 314 -0.23 11.69 -8.84
CA PHE A 314 0.29 12.08 -10.14
C PHE A 314 -0.76 12.83 -10.95
N TYR A 315 -1.99 12.28 -11.03
CA TYR A 315 -3.09 12.96 -11.71
C TYR A 315 -3.40 14.33 -11.10
N LYS A 316 -3.49 14.40 -9.77
CA LYS A 316 -3.82 15.63 -9.06
C LYS A 316 -2.74 16.68 -9.21
N CYS A 317 -1.48 16.36 -8.95
CA CYS A 317 -0.42 17.35 -8.78
C CYS A 317 0.23 17.76 -10.09
N TYR A 318 0.16 16.90 -11.11
CA TYR A 318 0.87 17.12 -12.38
C TYR A 318 -0.10 17.26 -13.56
N ILE A 319 -1.02 16.31 -13.76
CA ILE A 319 -1.91 16.34 -14.94
C ILE A 319 -3.00 17.41 -14.82
N LYS A 320 -3.72 17.43 -13.68
CA LYS A 320 -4.96 18.22 -13.54
C LYS A 320 -4.73 19.73 -13.59
N TYR A 321 -3.59 20.19 -13.10
CA TYR A 321 -3.27 21.63 -12.99
C TYR A 321 -2.36 22.13 -14.11
N PHE A 322 -2.06 21.31 -15.12
CA PHE A 322 -1.33 21.73 -16.30
C PHE A 322 -1.90 23.06 -16.88
N PRO A 323 -1.07 24.08 -17.20
CA PRO A 323 0.41 24.08 -17.21
C PRO A 323 1.10 24.56 -15.92
N HIS A 324 0.39 24.66 -14.79
CA HIS A 324 0.94 25.15 -13.52
C HIS A 324 1.74 24.07 -12.77
N GLU A 325 3.04 24.25 -12.63
CA GLU A 325 3.94 23.31 -11.94
C GLU A 325 3.93 23.44 -10.42
N GLU A 326 3.41 24.53 -9.86
CA GLU A 326 3.55 24.86 -8.44
C GLU A 326 2.93 23.79 -7.53
N HIS A 327 1.86 23.11 -7.98
CA HIS A 327 1.28 21.97 -7.26
C HIS A 327 2.25 20.78 -7.17
N PHE A 328 2.98 20.48 -8.24
CA PHE A 328 4.02 19.46 -8.23
C PHE A 328 5.22 19.91 -7.36
N ARG A 329 5.63 21.18 -7.45
CA ARG A 329 6.71 21.73 -6.61
C ARG A 329 6.40 21.66 -5.12
N LEU A 330 5.13 21.84 -4.73
CA LEU A 330 4.70 21.63 -3.35
C LEU A 330 4.83 20.16 -2.91
N LEU A 331 4.55 19.20 -3.79
CA LEU A 331 4.75 17.78 -3.52
C LEU A 331 6.25 17.44 -3.35
N GLU A 332 7.09 17.95 -4.25
CA GLU A 332 8.55 17.78 -4.20
C GLU A 332 9.14 18.32 -2.88
N GLU A 333 8.76 19.54 -2.48
CA GLU A 333 9.22 20.10 -1.22
C GLU A 333 8.62 19.40 0.00
N HIS A 334 7.40 18.87 -0.10
CA HIS A 334 6.75 18.13 0.97
C HIS A 334 7.51 16.85 1.26
N GLU A 335 7.83 16.06 0.24
CA GLU A 335 8.64 14.87 0.38
C GLU A 335 10.00 15.19 1.03
N ARG A 336 10.71 16.20 0.52
CA ARG A 336 12.00 16.63 1.07
C ARG A 336 11.91 16.97 2.56
N VAL A 337 10.85 17.68 2.97
CA VAL A 337 10.62 18.05 4.37
C VAL A 337 10.29 16.82 5.22
N GLN A 338 9.43 15.93 4.74
CA GLN A 338 9.07 14.72 5.49
C GLN A 338 10.25 13.76 5.65
N ILE A 339 11.08 13.56 4.63
CA ILE A 339 12.30 12.76 4.73
C ILE A 339 13.22 13.33 5.82
N LYS A 340 13.49 14.64 5.79
CA LYS A 340 14.33 15.30 6.81
C LYS A 340 13.75 15.15 8.21
N ARG A 341 12.43 15.37 8.35
CA ARG A 341 11.71 15.21 9.62
C ARG A 341 11.81 13.79 10.16
N ASN A 342 11.60 12.77 9.33
CA ASN A 342 11.69 11.36 9.72
C ASN A 342 13.10 10.97 10.16
N LEU A 343 14.12 11.59 9.56
CA LEU A 343 15.53 11.42 9.92
C LEU A 343 15.98 12.27 11.10
N GLY A 344 15.11 13.09 11.69
CA GLY A 344 15.46 14.02 12.77
C GLY A 344 16.44 15.13 12.34
N ARG A 345 16.47 15.46 11.05
CA ARG A 345 17.33 16.49 10.47
C ARG A 345 16.59 17.82 10.39
N GLU A 346 17.33 18.91 10.51
CA GLU A 346 16.78 20.26 10.33
C GLU A 346 16.21 20.46 8.92
N PHE A 347 15.05 21.12 8.85
CA PHE A 347 14.36 21.45 7.62
C PHE A 347 13.80 22.86 7.68
N SER A 348 13.58 23.47 6.51
CA SER A 348 12.82 24.70 6.34
C SER A 348 11.70 24.46 5.34
N VAL A 349 10.59 25.18 5.55
CA VAL A 349 9.41 25.22 4.68
C VAL A 349 9.35 26.47 3.80
N ASP A 350 10.36 27.36 3.84
CA ASP A 350 10.33 28.67 3.16
C ASP A 350 10.13 28.52 1.65
N LYS A 351 10.85 27.57 1.03
CA LYS A 351 10.75 27.28 -0.40
C LYS A 351 9.34 26.77 -0.75
N ALA A 352 8.78 25.86 0.04
CA ALA A 352 7.42 25.39 -0.14
C ALA A 352 6.40 26.53 0.01
N TYR A 353 6.59 27.41 1.00
CA TYR A 353 5.73 28.56 1.22
C TYR A 353 5.77 29.56 0.05
N SER A 354 6.93 29.71 -0.60
CA SER A 354 7.06 30.56 -1.79
C SER A 354 6.19 30.04 -2.95
N PHE A 355 6.19 28.73 -3.22
CA PHE A 355 5.32 28.12 -4.22
C PHE A 355 3.84 28.23 -3.83
N TYR A 356 3.53 28.02 -2.55
CA TYR A 356 2.18 28.22 -2.00
C TYR A 356 1.67 29.64 -2.26
N LYS A 357 2.50 30.66 -2.09
CA LYS A 357 2.13 32.06 -2.33
C LYS A 357 1.99 32.44 -3.79
N VAL A 358 2.60 31.69 -4.72
CA VAL A 358 2.30 31.82 -6.15
C VAL A 358 0.89 31.31 -6.45
N LEU A 359 0.51 30.14 -5.89
CA LEU A 359 -0.83 29.57 -6.06
C LEU A 359 -1.92 30.38 -5.35
N TYR A 360 -1.62 30.89 -4.15
CA TYR A 360 -2.56 31.60 -3.30
C TYR A 360 -1.91 32.87 -2.72
N PRO A 361 -1.84 33.97 -3.50
CA PRO A 361 -1.24 35.22 -3.04
C PRO A 361 -1.85 35.74 -1.73
N ASN A 362 -3.18 35.63 -1.63
CA ASN A 362 -3.97 36.00 -0.45
C ASN A 362 -4.21 34.84 0.53
N GLY A 363 -3.50 33.71 0.36
CA GLY A 363 -3.58 32.54 1.23
C GLY A 363 -3.04 32.83 2.64
N VAL A 364 -3.09 31.83 3.50
CA VAL A 364 -2.73 31.96 4.92
C VAL A 364 -1.27 32.40 5.17
N ASN A 365 -1.00 32.85 6.40
CA ASN A 365 0.36 33.17 6.85
C ASN A 365 1.23 31.90 6.93
N GLN A 366 2.54 32.09 7.03
CA GLN A 366 3.51 30.99 6.99
C GLN A 366 3.34 29.99 8.13
N GLU A 367 3.02 30.46 9.33
CA GLU A 367 2.79 29.60 10.51
C GLU A 367 1.60 28.65 10.31
N THR A 368 0.49 29.17 9.77
CA THR A 368 -0.70 28.35 9.47
C THR A 368 -0.41 27.38 8.33
N PHE A 369 0.30 27.83 7.30
CA PHE A 369 0.74 26.96 6.21
C PHE A 369 1.61 25.82 6.73
N GLU A 370 2.64 26.11 7.54
CA GLU A 370 3.59 25.12 8.06
C GLU A 370 2.87 24.02 8.85
N LYS A 371 1.96 24.40 9.75
CA LYS A 371 1.18 23.45 10.53
C LYS A 371 0.41 22.47 9.65
N SER A 372 -0.17 22.96 8.56
CA SER A 372 -0.92 22.14 7.61
C SER A 372 0.00 21.34 6.67
N PHE A 373 1.09 21.95 6.22
CA PHE A 373 2.07 21.35 5.32
C PHE A 373 2.82 20.17 5.95
N LEU A 374 3.00 20.17 7.27
CA LEU A 374 3.64 19.05 7.98
C LEU A 374 2.73 17.82 8.15
N THR A 375 1.47 17.87 7.70
CA THR A 375 0.59 16.69 7.66
C THR A 375 0.94 15.76 6.50
N ILE A 376 0.45 14.51 6.51
CA ILE A 376 0.74 13.48 5.49
C ILE A 376 0.40 13.97 4.07
N SER A 377 -0.69 14.71 3.91
CA SER A 377 -1.14 15.26 2.61
C SER A 377 -0.94 16.78 2.53
N GLY A 378 0.07 17.30 3.24
CA GLY A 378 0.35 18.72 3.38
C GLY A 378 0.60 19.45 2.06
N TYR A 379 1.09 18.75 1.03
CA TYR A 379 1.23 19.25 -0.35
C TYR A 379 -0.10 19.71 -0.98
N THR A 380 -1.24 19.43 -0.34
CA THR A 380 -2.59 19.80 -0.82
C THR A 380 -3.19 21.01 -0.13
N VAL A 381 -2.40 21.74 0.66
CA VAL A 381 -2.87 22.91 1.40
C VAL A 381 -3.51 23.96 0.48
N ASP A 382 -4.72 24.40 0.85
CA ASP A 382 -5.52 25.35 0.08
C ASP A 382 -5.36 26.80 0.57
N GLU A 383 -6.06 27.74 -0.09
CA GLU A 383 -6.07 29.17 0.27
C GLU A 383 -6.46 29.43 1.74
N LYS A 384 -7.23 28.52 2.36
CA LYS A 384 -7.72 28.62 3.74
C LYS A 384 -6.83 27.87 4.74
N GLY A 385 -5.70 27.35 4.28
CA GLY A 385 -4.77 26.56 5.08
C GLY A 385 -5.29 25.17 5.42
N LYS A 386 -6.30 24.65 4.71
CA LYS A 386 -6.84 23.30 4.93
C LYS A 386 -6.21 22.30 3.97
N THR A 387 -6.06 21.05 4.40
CA THR A 387 -5.56 19.94 3.58
C THR A 387 -6.68 18.96 3.26
N LYS A 388 -6.59 18.30 2.10
CA LYS A 388 -7.41 17.13 1.80
C LYS A 388 -6.74 15.90 2.36
N ASN A 389 -7.47 15.01 3.05
CA ASN A 389 -6.92 13.70 3.42
C ASN A 389 -6.67 12.83 2.17
N LEU A 390 -5.83 11.79 2.29
CA LEU A 390 -5.47 10.91 1.17
C LEU A 390 -6.69 10.21 0.56
N THR A 391 -7.59 9.68 1.41
CA THR A 391 -8.81 9.01 0.95
C THR A 391 -9.67 9.91 0.06
N ASN A 392 -9.80 11.19 0.37
CA ASN A 392 -10.55 12.14 -0.46
C ASN A 392 -9.84 12.45 -1.78
N ILE A 393 -8.51 12.44 -1.81
CA ILE A 393 -7.74 12.57 -3.06
C ILE A 393 -7.98 11.36 -3.95
N VAL A 394 -7.97 10.17 -3.36
CA VAL A 394 -8.26 8.91 -4.06
C VAL A 394 -9.71 8.87 -4.53
N LYS A 395 -10.69 9.27 -3.71
CA LYS A 395 -12.11 9.39 -4.11
C LYS A 395 -12.29 10.33 -5.31
N ASP A 396 -11.64 11.51 -5.28
CA ASP A 396 -11.67 12.47 -6.40
C ASP A 396 -11.12 11.87 -7.71
N PHE A 397 -10.14 10.96 -7.62
CA PHE A 397 -9.55 10.26 -8.76
C PHE A 397 -10.41 9.08 -9.22
N ILE A 398 -10.86 8.24 -8.30
CA ILE A 398 -11.72 7.08 -8.57
C ILE A 398 -13.04 7.50 -9.22
N SER A 399 -13.55 8.71 -8.93
CA SER A 399 -14.76 9.25 -9.57
C SER A 399 -14.65 9.40 -11.10
N LYS A 400 -13.46 9.23 -11.70
CA LYS A 400 -13.24 9.22 -13.15
C LYS A 400 -13.65 7.89 -13.81
N PHE A 401 -13.88 6.85 -13.00
CA PHE A 401 -14.25 5.52 -13.46
C PHE A 401 -15.73 5.19 -13.20
N VAL A 402 -16.55 6.20 -12.87
CA VAL A 402 -17.99 6.04 -12.66
C VAL A 402 -18.66 5.66 -13.98
N ASP A 403 -19.40 4.56 -13.97
CA ASP A 403 -20.34 4.18 -15.02
C ASP A 403 -21.78 4.24 -14.47
N PRO A 404 -22.57 5.27 -14.81
CA PRO A 404 -23.94 5.42 -14.32
C PRO A 404 -24.90 4.35 -14.86
N LYS A 405 -24.47 3.51 -15.81
CA LYS A 405 -25.28 2.43 -16.40
C LYS A 405 -25.03 1.07 -15.74
N ALA A 406 -23.96 0.93 -14.96
CA ALA A 406 -23.62 -0.31 -14.28
C ALA A 406 -24.45 -0.48 -13.00
N GLU A 407 -24.84 -1.72 -12.69
CA GLU A 407 -25.59 -2.03 -11.46
C GLU A 407 -24.74 -1.79 -10.19
N VAL A 408 -23.44 -2.11 -10.27
CA VAL A 408 -22.41 -1.66 -9.35
C VAL A 408 -21.32 -1.04 -10.20
N SER A 409 -21.19 0.28 -10.11
CA SER A 409 -20.17 0.99 -10.85
C SER A 409 -18.77 0.63 -10.33
N PHE A 410 -17.82 0.49 -11.25
CA PHE A 410 -16.49 -0.05 -10.94
C PHE A 410 -15.69 0.84 -9.97
N ASP A 411 -15.98 2.14 -9.96
CA ASP A 411 -15.41 3.09 -8.98
C ASP A 411 -15.73 2.69 -7.53
N ARG A 412 -16.90 2.10 -7.27
CA ARG A 412 -17.24 1.57 -5.94
C ARG A 412 -16.38 0.37 -5.57
N SER A 413 -16.16 -0.56 -6.51
CA SER A 413 -15.25 -1.70 -6.28
C SER A 413 -13.82 -1.23 -5.99
N MET A 414 -13.30 -0.28 -6.77
CA MET A 414 -11.97 0.30 -6.54
C MET A 414 -11.85 0.94 -5.15
N LEU A 415 -12.89 1.66 -4.70
CA LEU A 415 -12.91 2.30 -3.39
C LEU A 415 -13.01 1.28 -2.26
N LEU A 416 -13.79 0.20 -2.44
CA LEU A 416 -13.88 -0.91 -1.48
C LEU A 416 -12.52 -1.57 -1.29
N ASP A 417 -11.88 -1.97 -2.40
CA ASP A 417 -10.54 -2.55 -2.36
C ASP A 417 -9.53 -1.60 -1.72
N TYR A 418 -9.66 -0.28 -1.94
CA TYR A 418 -8.79 0.73 -1.34
C TYR A 418 -8.96 0.83 0.18
N VAL A 419 -10.18 0.77 0.71
CA VAL A 419 -10.38 0.79 2.17
C VAL A 419 -9.90 -0.51 2.81
N GLU A 420 -10.10 -1.66 2.15
CA GLU A 420 -9.58 -2.96 2.58
C GLU A 420 -8.04 -2.99 2.60
N SER A 421 -7.42 -2.44 1.57
CA SER A 421 -5.96 -2.33 1.51
C SER A 421 -5.39 -1.52 2.67
N GLN A 422 -6.09 -0.47 3.13
CA GLN A 422 -5.68 0.30 4.30
C GLN A 422 -5.75 -0.55 5.57
N MET A 423 -6.79 -1.37 5.74
CA MET A 423 -6.93 -2.28 6.89
C MET A 423 -5.82 -3.33 6.94
N LEU A 424 -5.48 -3.93 5.78
CA LEU A 424 -4.42 -4.93 5.64
C LEU A 424 -3.00 -4.35 5.77
N SER A 425 -2.82 -3.07 5.46
CA SER A 425 -1.51 -2.41 5.53
C SER A 425 -1.05 -2.07 6.96
N HIS A 426 -1.72 -2.59 7.99
CA HIS A 426 -1.41 -2.35 9.40
C HIS A 426 -1.55 -3.61 10.25
N ALA A 427 -0.67 -3.75 11.25
CA ALA A 427 -0.76 -4.80 12.25
C ALA A 427 -1.90 -4.52 13.26
N ASN A 428 -3.12 -4.91 12.93
CA ASN A 428 -4.34 -4.69 13.73
C ASN A 428 -5.19 -5.96 13.93
N GLY A 429 -4.69 -7.13 13.51
CA GLY A 429 -5.43 -8.39 13.60
C GLY A 429 -6.53 -8.59 12.54
N TYR A 430 -6.76 -7.62 11.65
CA TYR A 430 -7.77 -7.72 10.59
C TYR A 430 -7.57 -8.97 9.72
N MET A 431 -6.32 -9.29 9.36
CA MET A 431 -6.02 -10.48 8.55
C MET A 431 -6.45 -11.81 9.20
N TRP A 432 -6.47 -11.87 10.55
CA TRP A 432 -6.90 -13.05 11.29
C TRP A 432 -8.43 -13.13 11.42
N TYR A 433 -9.08 -12.01 11.72
CA TYR A 433 -10.51 -12.00 12.10
C TYR A 433 -11.46 -11.68 10.94
N ALA A 434 -10.98 -11.05 9.87
CA ALA A 434 -11.80 -10.76 8.70
C ALA A 434 -12.07 -12.03 7.89
N ASN A 435 -13.18 -12.03 7.15
CA ASN A 435 -13.44 -13.09 6.18
C ASN A 435 -12.35 -13.08 5.11
N ARG A 436 -11.77 -14.25 4.80
CA ARG A 436 -10.72 -14.37 3.77
C ARG A 436 -11.12 -13.82 2.41
N GLY A 437 -12.41 -13.80 2.08
CA GLY A 437 -12.91 -13.18 0.86
C GLY A 437 -12.54 -11.70 0.74
N ALA A 438 -12.47 -10.97 1.86
CA ALA A 438 -12.12 -9.56 1.90
C ALA A 438 -10.68 -9.28 1.44
N TRP A 439 -9.77 -10.25 1.56
CA TRP A 439 -8.38 -10.11 1.13
C TRP A 439 -7.95 -11.11 0.06
N GLY A 440 -8.76 -12.14 -0.21
CA GLY A 440 -8.50 -13.20 -1.18
C GLY A 440 -8.98 -12.89 -2.60
N ASP A 441 -10.02 -12.05 -2.77
CA ASP A 441 -10.44 -11.58 -4.09
C ASP A 441 -9.65 -10.33 -4.50
N VAL A 442 -8.82 -10.50 -5.52
CA VAL A 442 -7.88 -9.49 -6.02
C VAL A 442 -8.02 -9.21 -7.50
N ASN A 443 -8.99 -9.84 -8.18
CA ASN A 443 -9.16 -9.66 -9.61
C ASN A 443 -9.56 -8.21 -9.94
N ASN A 444 -10.42 -7.61 -9.12
CA ASN A 444 -10.81 -6.20 -9.25
C ASN A 444 -9.63 -5.25 -9.05
N VAL A 445 -8.66 -5.58 -8.20
CA VAL A 445 -7.42 -4.81 -8.03
C VAL A 445 -6.60 -4.81 -9.31
N ILE A 446 -6.42 -5.98 -9.95
CA ILE A 446 -5.65 -6.08 -11.20
C ILE A 446 -6.36 -5.32 -12.34
N ILE A 447 -7.68 -5.48 -12.47
CA ILE A 447 -8.48 -4.76 -13.47
C ILE A 447 -8.43 -3.24 -13.20
N GLY A 448 -8.51 -2.83 -11.93
CA GLY A 448 -8.41 -1.43 -11.54
C GLY A 448 -7.05 -0.82 -11.84
N MET A 449 -5.97 -1.59 -11.65
CA MET A 449 -4.61 -1.18 -12.03
C MET A 449 -4.53 -0.86 -13.53
N ASP A 450 -5.10 -1.72 -14.37
CA ASP A 450 -5.12 -1.56 -15.82
C ASP A 450 -5.92 -0.34 -16.26
N MET A 451 -7.11 -0.16 -15.69
CA MET A 451 -7.96 1.00 -15.96
C MET A 451 -7.26 2.30 -15.58
N CYS A 452 -6.61 2.33 -14.41
CA CYS A 452 -5.82 3.49 -13.97
C CYS A 452 -4.66 3.76 -14.92
N LEU A 453 -3.93 2.72 -15.34
CA LEU A 453 -2.80 2.86 -16.24
C LEU A 453 -3.22 3.45 -17.58
N VAL A 454 -4.27 2.90 -18.20
CA VAL A 454 -4.81 3.41 -19.47
C VAL A 454 -5.23 4.87 -19.32
N PHE A 455 -5.96 5.21 -18.26
CA PHE A 455 -6.41 6.58 -18.00
C PHE A 455 -5.25 7.56 -17.87
N ILE A 456 -4.18 7.19 -17.16
CA ILE A 456 -3.01 8.04 -16.97
C ILE A 456 -2.23 8.22 -18.28
N LEU A 457 -2.05 7.17 -19.07
CA LEU A 457 -1.40 7.28 -20.38
C LEU A 457 -2.20 8.17 -21.35
N GLU A 458 -3.53 8.06 -21.35
CA GLU A 458 -4.41 8.96 -22.13
C GLU A 458 -4.36 10.41 -21.65
N SER A 459 -4.23 10.61 -20.33
CA SER A 459 -4.07 11.94 -19.74
C SER A 459 -2.73 12.58 -20.11
N ILE A 460 -1.63 11.81 -20.04
CA ILE A 460 -0.30 12.23 -20.51
C ILE A 460 -0.37 12.60 -22.00
N LEU A 461 -1.00 11.76 -22.83
CA LEU A 461 -1.17 12.05 -24.26
C LEU A 461 -1.91 13.36 -24.49
N THR A 462 -2.99 13.61 -23.73
CA THR A 462 -3.78 14.84 -23.83
C THR A 462 -2.94 16.06 -23.47
N MET A 463 -2.21 16.00 -22.36
CA MET A 463 -1.32 17.06 -21.90
C MET A 463 -0.23 17.40 -22.92
N PHE A 464 0.42 16.40 -23.52
CA PHE A 464 1.46 16.64 -24.53
C PHE A 464 0.92 17.15 -25.87
N ASN A 465 -0.31 16.78 -26.25
CA ASN A 465 -0.96 17.43 -27.38
C ASN A 465 -1.25 18.92 -27.10
N ALA A 466 -1.60 19.26 -25.86
CA ALA A 466 -1.79 20.66 -25.45
C ALA A 466 -0.47 21.44 -25.47
N HIS A 467 0.63 20.90 -24.94
CA HIS A 467 1.97 21.49 -25.06
C HIS A 467 2.34 21.79 -26.51
N LYS A 468 2.19 20.80 -27.40
CA LYS A 468 2.44 20.97 -28.83
C LYS A 468 1.62 22.12 -29.44
N ALA A 469 0.36 22.26 -29.03
CA ALA A 469 -0.52 23.31 -29.53
C ALA A 469 -0.15 24.69 -28.98
N ILE A 470 0.13 24.80 -27.69
CA ILE A 470 0.46 26.06 -27.00
C ILE A 470 1.82 26.60 -27.45
N GLU A 471 2.82 25.73 -27.59
CA GLU A 471 4.18 26.10 -27.99
C GLU A 471 4.39 26.09 -29.51
N GLU A 472 3.34 25.75 -30.29
CA GLU A 472 3.36 25.64 -31.75
C GLU A 472 4.56 24.81 -32.29
N THR A 473 4.92 23.75 -31.57
CA THR A 473 6.16 22.99 -31.82
C THR A 473 5.91 21.53 -32.20
N ASN A 474 6.75 20.98 -33.08
CA ASN A 474 6.75 19.54 -33.36
C ASN A 474 7.71 18.75 -32.45
N TYR A 475 8.39 19.41 -31.52
CA TYR A 475 9.35 18.81 -30.61
C TYR A 475 8.78 17.59 -29.87
N TYR A 476 7.55 17.67 -29.35
CA TYR A 476 6.91 16.57 -28.61
C TYR A 476 6.27 15.46 -29.48
N LYS A 477 6.36 15.53 -30.81
CA LYS A 477 5.74 14.54 -31.71
C LYS A 477 6.20 13.09 -31.44
N PRO A 478 7.48 12.81 -31.11
CA PRO A 478 7.92 11.46 -30.75
C PRO A 478 7.20 10.92 -29.50
N ILE A 479 7.13 11.71 -28.44
CA ILE A 479 6.41 11.37 -27.20
C ILE A 479 4.94 11.07 -27.50
N ILE A 480 4.26 12.00 -28.19
CA ILE A 480 2.84 11.87 -28.54
C ILE A 480 2.57 10.58 -29.33
N ASN A 481 3.42 10.25 -30.31
CA ASN A 481 3.25 9.07 -31.13
C ASN A 481 3.49 7.78 -30.34
N LEU A 482 4.53 7.76 -29.51
CA LEU A 482 4.83 6.62 -28.64
C LEU A 482 3.68 6.35 -27.70
N VAL A 483 3.27 7.35 -26.90
CA VAL A 483 2.19 7.18 -25.90
C VAL A 483 0.88 6.78 -26.58
N ARG A 484 0.52 7.37 -27.73
CA ARG A 484 -0.69 6.98 -28.48
C ARG A 484 -0.68 5.51 -28.89
N ASN A 485 0.45 5.00 -29.39
CA ASN A 485 0.57 3.61 -29.80
C ASN A 485 0.60 2.68 -28.58
N SER A 486 1.27 3.09 -27.51
CA SER A 486 1.30 2.39 -26.23
C SER A 486 -0.10 2.23 -25.63
N VAL A 487 -0.93 3.28 -25.58
CA VAL A 487 -2.32 3.20 -25.11
C VAL A 487 -3.11 2.13 -25.86
N LYS A 488 -3.00 2.09 -27.20
CA LYS A 488 -3.69 1.08 -28.02
C LYS A 488 -3.23 -0.32 -27.66
N ARG A 489 -1.93 -0.52 -27.47
CA ARG A 489 -1.37 -1.83 -27.14
C ARG A 489 -1.74 -2.28 -25.73
N VAL A 490 -1.65 -1.39 -24.73
CA VAL A 490 -2.03 -1.69 -23.34
C VAL A 490 -3.50 -2.11 -23.28
N LYS A 491 -4.42 -1.41 -23.95
CA LYS A 491 -5.84 -1.81 -23.99
C LYS A 491 -6.04 -3.27 -24.48
N VAL A 492 -5.31 -3.68 -25.52
CA VAL A 492 -5.36 -5.08 -26.00
C VAL A 492 -4.84 -6.06 -24.95
N LEU A 493 -3.75 -5.72 -24.25
CA LEU A 493 -3.19 -6.55 -23.19
C LEU A 493 -4.17 -6.66 -22.00
N CYS A 494 -4.81 -5.56 -21.59
CA CYS A 494 -5.83 -5.55 -20.55
C CYS A 494 -7.01 -6.46 -20.91
N ASP A 495 -7.52 -6.39 -22.14
CA ASP A 495 -8.61 -7.25 -22.62
C ASP A 495 -8.23 -8.74 -22.58
N GLU A 496 -6.97 -9.07 -22.87
CA GLU A 496 -6.47 -10.44 -22.75
C GLU A 496 -6.34 -10.89 -21.29
N LYS A 497 -5.86 -10.02 -20.39
CA LYS A 497 -5.78 -10.33 -18.96
C LYS A 497 -7.16 -10.55 -18.34
N ILE A 498 -8.16 -9.72 -18.67
CA ILE A 498 -9.54 -9.89 -18.19
C ILE A 498 -10.08 -11.27 -18.56
N LYS A 499 -9.80 -11.76 -19.78
CA LYS A 499 -10.21 -13.11 -20.20
C LYS A 499 -9.58 -14.21 -19.35
N ILE A 500 -8.32 -14.04 -18.96
CA ILE A 500 -7.61 -14.99 -18.09
C ILE A 500 -8.18 -14.94 -16.66
N LEU A 501 -8.38 -13.75 -16.11
CA LEU A 501 -8.93 -13.54 -14.76
C LEU A 501 -10.38 -14.04 -14.63
N GLY A 502 -11.15 -14.04 -15.74
CA GLY A 502 -12.52 -14.52 -15.79
C GLY A 502 -12.70 -16.03 -15.84
N VAL A 503 -11.62 -16.83 -15.86
CA VAL A 503 -11.73 -18.30 -15.92
C VAL A 503 -12.04 -18.88 -14.52
N PRO A 504 -13.21 -19.51 -14.28
CA PRO A 504 -13.58 -19.99 -12.95
C PRO A 504 -12.66 -21.11 -12.46
N GLY A 505 -12.35 -21.12 -11.17
CA GLY A 505 -11.60 -22.21 -10.52
C GLY A 505 -10.10 -22.24 -10.82
N ILE A 506 -9.57 -21.29 -11.59
CA ILE A 506 -8.13 -21.08 -11.72
C ILE A 506 -7.69 -20.17 -10.57
N ALA A 507 -7.16 -20.77 -9.51
CA ALA A 507 -6.21 -20.06 -8.67
C ALA A 507 -4.96 -19.83 -9.53
N ILE A 508 -4.92 -18.68 -10.22
CA ILE A 508 -3.75 -18.26 -11.02
C ILE A 508 -2.57 -18.08 -10.12
#